data_AF-A0A6B2FJE5-F1
#
_entry.id   AF-A0A6B2FJE5-F1
#
_cell.length_a   1.000
_cell.length_b   1.000
_cell.length_c   1.000
_cell.angle_alpha   90.00
_cell.angle_beta   90.00
_cell.angle_gamma   90.00
#
_symmetry.space_group_name_H-M   'P 1'
#
loop_
_entity.id
_entity.type
_entity.pdbx_description
1 polymer ?
#
loop_
_entity_poly.entity_id
_entity_poly.type
_entity_poly.pdbx_seq_one_letter_code
_entity_poly.pdbx_strand_id
1 'polypeptide(L)'
;MKKLTLCAAALAFLLAGCDGQNTANSASAGNFTAKQETLSSANAADIKADLAQFNGVINSANSEAVSMRDELMKANSNNDKSAATAVLKKSQSLQESTNAKLIALTLKSQEVQGLRLKIVEGNMKAIAMAKIASKDTLSDADRKELGELGKQSVVLQMQAGTQLNELNSQYSK
;
A
#
# COMPACT_ATOMS: atom_id res chain seq x y z
N MET A 1 -17.29 -28.14 -1.55
CA MET A 1 -17.27 -26.67 -1.34
C MET A 1 -15.81 -26.22 -1.33
N LYS A 2 -15.32 -25.66 -2.46
CA LYS A 2 -13.91 -25.22 -2.57
C LYS A 2 -13.69 -24.07 -1.59
N LYS A 3 -12.77 -24.27 -0.64
CA LYS A 3 -12.36 -23.28 0.36
C LYS A 3 -12.09 -21.97 -0.37
N LEU A 4 -12.83 -20.92 -0.02
CA LEU A 4 -12.60 -19.58 -0.52
C LEU A 4 -11.30 -19.11 0.14
N THR A 5 -10.16 -19.44 -0.45
CA THR A 5 -8.85 -18.94 -0.03
C THR A 5 -8.83 -17.45 -0.33
N LEU A 6 -9.45 -16.66 0.54
CA LEU A 6 -9.55 -15.22 0.42
C LEU A 6 -8.14 -14.63 0.32
N CYS A 7 -7.91 -13.89 -0.76
CA CYS A 7 -6.62 -13.32 -1.16
C CYS A 7 -5.95 -12.53 -0.02
N ALA A 8 -5.03 -13.17 0.71
CA ALA A 8 -4.10 -12.48 1.61
C ALA A 8 -3.27 -11.38 0.89
N ALA A 9 -3.21 -11.43 -0.44
CA ALA A 9 -2.63 -10.40 -1.30
C ALA A 9 -3.37 -9.06 -1.24
N ALA A 10 -4.67 -9.05 -0.92
CA ALA A 10 -5.46 -7.82 -0.83
C ALA A 10 -5.15 -6.98 0.42
N LEU A 11 -4.44 -7.55 1.41
CA LEU A 11 -4.14 -6.92 2.71
C LEU A 11 -2.71 -6.39 2.86
N ALA A 12 -1.87 -6.50 1.85
CA ALA A 12 -0.45 -6.44 2.12
C ALA A 12 0.12 -5.00 2.13
N PHE A 13 0.70 -4.61 3.26
CA PHE A 13 2.06 -4.07 3.33
C PHE A 13 2.80 -4.61 4.56
N LEU A 14 4.11 -4.82 4.41
CA LEU A 14 5.13 -4.95 5.45
C LEU A 14 6.44 -4.39 4.86
N LEU A 15 6.42 -3.10 4.50
CA LEU A 15 7.62 -2.38 4.08
C LEU A 15 8.46 -2.16 5.35
N ALA A 16 9.69 -2.67 5.40
CA ALA A 16 10.48 -2.59 6.63
C ALA A 16 10.87 -1.12 6.91
N GLY A 17 10.62 -0.66 8.14
CA GLY A 17 10.88 0.72 8.55
C GLY A 17 10.23 1.08 9.87
N CYS A 18 10.41 0.29 10.92
CA CYS A 18 10.08 0.73 12.29
C CYS A 18 11.16 1.69 12.78
N ASP A 19 10.86 2.98 12.80
CA ASP A 19 10.68 3.70 14.06
C ASP A 19 9.88 4.98 13.81
N GLY A 20 8.96 5.26 14.74
CA GLY A 20 7.82 6.14 14.50
C GLY A 20 8.11 7.64 14.62
N GLN A 21 7.48 8.43 13.75
CA GLN A 21 6.93 9.71 14.14
C GLN A 21 5.71 10.04 13.29
N ASN A 22 4.59 10.31 13.96
CA ASN A 22 3.29 10.56 13.35
C ASN A 22 3.13 12.08 13.15
N THR A 23 3.18 12.55 11.90
CA THR A 23 2.85 13.94 11.54
C THR A 23 1.60 13.94 10.68
N ALA A 24 0.47 14.30 11.28
CA ALA A 24 -0.77 14.54 10.56
C ALA A 24 -0.63 15.83 9.74
N ASN A 25 -0.65 15.73 8.41
CA ASN A 25 -0.55 16.88 7.51
C ASN A 25 -1.87 17.11 6.78
N SER A 26 -2.40 18.33 6.86
CA SER A 26 -3.62 18.77 6.19
C SER A 26 -3.50 18.68 4.66
N ALA A 27 -4.59 18.27 4.00
CA ALA A 27 -4.66 18.06 2.56
C ALA A 27 -4.52 19.37 1.77
N SER A 28 -3.30 19.69 1.37
CA SER A 28 -3.00 20.54 0.21
C SER A 28 -2.96 19.68 -1.05
N ALA A 29 -3.26 20.26 -2.22
CA ALA A 29 -3.05 19.57 -3.49
C ALA A 29 -1.54 19.38 -3.70
N GLY A 30 -1.03 18.20 -3.34
CA GLY A 30 0.38 17.83 -3.52
C GLY A 30 0.78 17.76 -4.99
N ASN A 31 2.04 17.44 -5.25
CA ASN A 31 2.59 17.41 -6.61
C ASN A 31 2.58 16.02 -7.26
N PHE A 32 1.53 15.23 -7.04
CA PHE A 32 1.46 13.85 -7.53
C PHE A 32 1.65 13.70 -9.05
N THR A 33 1.17 14.68 -9.82
CA THR A 33 1.27 14.71 -11.29
C THR A 33 2.63 15.22 -11.80
N ALA A 34 3.54 15.62 -10.91
CA ALA A 34 4.89 16.02 -11.29
C ALA A 34 5.62 14.84 -11.93
N LYS A 35 6.21 15.09 -13.10
CA LYS A 35 7.03 14.09 -13.78
C LYS A 35 8.33 13.89 -13.02
N GLN A 36 8.76 12.64 -12.88
CA GLN A 36 9.92 12.26 -12.10
C GLN A 36 11.18 13.03 -12.51
N GLU A 37 11.40 13.19 -13.82
CA GLU A 37 12.54 13.88 -14.40
C GLU A 37 12.59 15.41 -14.14
N THR A 38 11.51 15.98 -13.60
CA THR A 38 11.43 17.40 -13.24
C THR A 38 11.79 17.66 -11.76
N LEU A 39 12.01 16.60 -10.99
CA LEU A 39 12.36 16.64 -9.58
C LEU A 39 13.89 16.55 -9.42
N SER A 40 14.39 16.86 -8.22
CA SER A 40 15.81 16.69 -7.94
C SER A 40 16.19 15.21 -7.96
N SER A 41 17.41 14.92 -8.43
CA SER A 41 17.95 13.55 -8.46
C SER A 41 19.25 13.51 -7.68
N ALA A 42 19.44 12.44 -6.91
CA ALA A 42 20.58 12.22 -6.03
C ALA A 42 20.85 13.37 -5.03
N ASN A 43 19.83 14.19 -4.73
CA ASN A 43 19.92 15.25 -3.74
C ASN A 43 19.59 14.69 -2.36
N ALA A 44 20.62 14.48 -1.53
CA ALA A 44 20.47 13.84 -0.22
C ALA A 44 19.52 14.60 0.73
N ALA A 45 19.50 15.93 0.68
CA ALA A 45 18.65 16.74 1.54
C ALA A 45 17.17 16.60 1.16
N ASP A 46 16.86 16.65 -0.13
CA ASP A 46 15.51 16.47 -0.63
C ASP A 46 15.01 15.03 -0.40
N ILE A 47 15.85 14.02 -0.67
CA ILE A 47 15.50 12.61 -0.44
C ILE A 47 15.21 12.39 1.05
N LYS A 48 16.05 12.89 1.96
CA LYS A 48 15.85 12.74 3.41
C LYS A 48 14.56 13.42 3.88
N ALA A 49 14.29 14.64 3.42
CA ALA A 49 13.08 15.38 3.78
C ALA A 49 11.79 14.71 3.26
N ASP A 50 11.85 14.17 2.04
CA ASP A 50 10.76 13.44 1.43
C ASP A 50 10.52 12.10 2.13
N LEU A 51 11.58 11.34 2.44
CA LEU A 51 11.48 10.07 3.16
C LEU A 51 10.87 10.25 4.55
N ALA A 52 11.18 11.33 5.26
CA ALA A 52 10.58 11.59 6.58
C ALA A 52 9.05 11.68 6.50
N GLN A 53 8.52 12.44 5.55
CA GLN A 53 7.07 12.56 5.32
C GLN A 53 6.47 11.25 4.79
N PHE A 54 7.16 10.61 3.86
CA PHE A 54 6.74 9.37 3.23
C PHE A 54 6.62 8.22 4.24
N ASN A 55 7.66 8.02 5.06
CA ASN A 55 7.69 7.01 6.11
C ASN A 55 6.59 7.23 7.15
N GLY A 56 6.27 8.48 7.50
CA GLY A 56 5.13 8.77 8.39
C GLY A 56 3.82 8.17 7.88
N VAL A 57 3.54 8.31 6.57
CA VAL A 57 2.33 7.74 5.95
C VAL A 57 2.41 6.21 5.90
N ILE A 58 3.53 5.66 5.46
CA ILE A 58 3.71 4.22 5.28
C ILE A 58 3.67 3.47 6.61
N ASN A 59 4.30 3.99 7.65
CA ASN A 59 4.36 3.32 8.95
C ASN A 59 2.99 3.27 9.62
N SER A 60 2.20 4.33 9.52
CA SER A 60 0.79 4.32 9.95
C SER A 60 0.01 3.24 9.21
N ALA A 61 0.12 3.17 7.88
CA ALA A 61 -0.60 2.17 7.09
C ALA A 61 -0.16 0.73 7.39
N ASN A 62 1.14 0.50 7.58
CA ASN A 62 1.70 -0.81 7.93
C ASN A 62 1.13 -1.34 9.25
N SER A 63 1.05 -0.49 10.29
CA SER A 63 0.52 -0.90 11.59
C SER A 63 -0.93 -1.37 11.49
N GLU A 64 -1.75 -0.65 10.72
CA GLU A 64 -3.15 -1.03 10.50
C GLU A 64 -3.27 -2.30 9.65
N ALA A 65 -2.45 -2.43 8.61
CA ALA A 65 -2.44 -3.60 7.74
C ALA A 65 -2.08 -4.89 8.48
N VAL A 66 -1.14 -4.84 9.44
CA VAL A 66 -0.80 -6.01 10.28
C VAL A 66 -2.01 -6.48 11.08
N SER A 67 -2.72 -5.57 11.77
CA SER A 67 -3.93 -5.91 12.52
C SER A 67 -5.00 -6.53 11.62
N MET A 68 -5.19 -6.00 10.41
CA MET A 68 -6.15 -6.54 9.46
C MET A 68 -5.77 -7.94 8.96
N ARG A 69 -4.47 -8.25 8.80
CA ARG A 69 -4.02 -9.61 8.44
C ARG A 69 -4.39 -10.62 9.50
N ASP A 70 -4.19 -10.28 10.77
CA ASP A 70 -4.55 -11.15 11.89
C ASP A 70 -6.07 -11.36 11.96
N GLU A 71 -6.85 -10.29 11.78
CA GLU A 71 -8.32 -10.36 11.70
C GLU A 71 -8.78 -11.27 10.55
N LEU A 72 -8.19 -11.16 9.36
CA LEU A 72 -8.55 -12.01 8.22
C LEU A 72 -8.15 -13.47 8.43
N MET A 73 -6.96 -13.73 8.99
CA MET A 73 -6.53 -15.09 9.31
C MET A 73 -7.47 -15.75 10.32
N LYS A 74 -7.90 -15.01 11.34
CA LYS A 74 -8.89 -15.46 12.32
C LYS A 74 -10.25 -15.74 11.66
N ALA A 75 -10.75 -14.83 10.84
CA ALA A 75 -12.01 -15.00 10.11
C ALA A 75 -11.98 -16.25 9.21
N ASN A 76 -10.88 -16.44 8.45
CA ASN A 76 -10.68 -17.60 7.60
C ASN A 76 -10.61 -18.91 8.41
N SER A 77 -9.91 -18.91 9.54
CA SER A 77 -9.82 -20.08 10.42
C SER A 77 -11.18 -20.50 10.98
N ASN A 78 -12.04 -19.51 11.24
CA ASN A 78 -13.40 -19.71 11.72
C ASN A 78 -14.43 -19.96 10.59
N ASN A 79 -14.01 -19.95 9.32
CA ASN A 79 -14.90 -19.95 8.15
C ASN A 79 -15.96 -18.82 8.18
N ASP A 80 -15.64 -17.70 8.83
CA ASP A 80 -16.54 -16.56 8.96
C ASP A 80 -16.39 -15.64 7.74
N LYS A 81 -17.22 -15.90 6.72
CA LYS A 81 -17.26 -15.11 5.48
C LYS A 81 -17.66 -13.65 5.72
N SER A 82 -18.49 -13.38 6.73
CA SER A 82 -18.93 -12.02 7.06
C SER A 82 -17.76 -11.21 7.60
N ALA A 83 -17.05 -11.76 8.59
CA ALA A 83 -15.85 -11.14 9.14
C ALA A 83 -14.76 -10.95 8.08
N ALA A 84 -14.52 -11.95 7.23
CA ALA A 84 -13.54 -11.84 6.15
C ALA A 84 -13.89 -10.71 5.16
N THR A 85 -15.17 -10.58 4.78
CA THR A 85 -15.66 -9.49 3.93
C THR A 85 -15.51 -8.12 4.62
N ALA A 86 -15.79 -8.03 5.91
CA ALA A 86 -15.62 -6.80 6.68
C ALA A 86 -14.16 -6.34 6.71
N VAL A 87 -13.22 -7.27 6.87
CA VAL A 87 -11.78 -6.99 6.85
C VAL A 87 -11.32 -6.52 5.46
N LEU A 88 -11.82 -7.13 4.38
CA LEU A 88 -11.54 -6.66 3.02
C LEU A 88 -12.02 -5.22 2.78
N LYS A 89 -13.20 -4.86 3.28
CA LYS A 89 -13.72 -3.48 3.20
C LYS A 89 -12.83 -2.49 3.97
N LYS A 90 -12.41 -2.85 5.19
CA LYS A 90 -11.45 -2.04 5.97
C LYS A 90 -10.15 -1.84 5.20
N SER A 91 -9.64 -2.90 4.58
CA SER A 91 -8.41 -2.84 3.79
C SER A 91 -8.54 -1.92 2.57
N GLN A 92 -9.68 -1.96 1.89
CA GLN A 92 -9.97 -1.03 0.80
C GLN A 92 -9.90 0.42 1.29
N SER A 93 -10.59 0.74 2.40
CA SER A 93 -10.58 2.08 2.98
C SER A 93 -9.19 2.53 3.42
N LEU A 94 -8.38 1.62 3.99
CA LEU A 94 -6.99 1.89 4.35
C LEU A 94 -6.15 2.27 3.12
N GLN A 95 -6.29 1.52 2.02
CA GLN A 95 -5.55 1.77 0.78
C GLN A 95 -5.99 3.09 0.12
N GLU A 96 -7.28 3.38 0.11
CA GLU A 96 -7.83 4.65 -0.39
C GLU A 96 -7.30 5.84 0.42
N SER A 97 -7.33 5.73 1.76
CA SER A 97 -6.80 6.76 2.67
C SER A 97 -5.28 6.95 2.51
N THR A 98 -4.54 5.84 2.40
CA THR A 98 -3.08 5.86 2.19
C THR A 98 -2.75 6.54 0.86
N ASN A 99 -3.46 6.20 -0.22
CA ASN A 99 -3.28 6.86 -1.52
C ASN A 99 -3.57 8.36 -1.43
N ALA A 100 -4.65 8.76 -0.77
CA ALA A 100 -4.97 10.18 -0.60
C ALA A 100 -3.84 10.92 0.15
N LYS A 101 -3.32 10.35 1.24
CA LYS A 101 -2.19 10.92 1.99
C LYS A 101 -0.93 11.03 1.14
N LEU A 102 -0.58 9.99 0.38
CA LEU A 102 0.59 9.97 -0.51
C LEU A 102 0.47 10.99 -1.66
N ILE A 103 -0.71 11.09 -2.27
CA ILE A 103 -0.99 12.06 -3.35
C ILE A 103 -0.89 13.50 -2.84
N ALA A 104 -1.28 13.75 -1.59
CA ALA A 104 -1.19 15.07 -0.96
C ALA A 104 0.24 15.51 -0.61
N LEU A 105 1.24 14.61 -0.66
CA LEU A 105 2.63 14.99 -0.41
C LEU A 105 3.17 15.88 -1.53
N THR A 106 3.98 16.87 -1.16
CA THR A 106 4.78 17.65 -2.10
C THR A 106 6.22 17.16 -2.00
N LEU A 107 6.59 16.26 -2.90
CA LEU A 107 7.90 15.61 -2.93
C LEU A 107 8.86 16.36 -3.84
N LYS A 108 10.13 16.49 -3.44
CA LYS A 108 11.16 17.18 -4.22
C LYS A 108 12.08 16.25 -4.98
N SER A 109 12.21 15.01 -4.52
CA SER A 109 13.13 13.99 -5.03
C SER A 109 12.45 13.03 -6.00
N GLN A 110 13.16 12.72 -7.08
CA GLN A 110 12.74 11.77 -8.09
C GLN A 110 12.60 10.34 -7.51
N GLU A 111 13.47 9.99 -6.56
CA GLU A 111 13.57 8.66 -5.96
C GLU A 111 12.33 8.34 -5.12
N VAL A 112 11.93 9.25 -4.24
CA VAL A 112 10.74 9.07 -3.39
C VAL A 112 9.46 9.25 -4.21
N GLN A 113 9.47 10.09 -5.25
CA GLN A 113 8.35 10.14 -6.22
C GLN A 113 8.15 8.81 -6.93
N GLY A 114 9.23 8.15 -7.38
CA GLY A 114 9.14 6.84 -8.00
C GLY A 114 8.58 5.77 -7.07
N LEU A 115 8.95 5.84 -5.79
CA LEU A 115 8.41 4.96 -4.77
C LEU A 115 6.92 5.22 -4.51
N ARG A 116 6.52 6.49 -4.42
CA ARG A 116 5.11 6.91 -4.28
C ARG A 116 4.24 6.32 -5.40
N LEU A 117 4.68 6.44 -6.65
CA LEU A 117 3.93 5.95 -7.81
C LEU A 117 3.72 4.42 -7.73
N LYS A 118 4.77 3.65 -7.42
CA LYS A 118 4.68 2.19 -7.27
C LYS A 118 3.71 1.77 -6.17
N ILE A 119 3.76 2.44 -5.02
CA ILE A 119 2.87 2.15 -3.88
C ILE A 119 1.42 2.48 -4.24
N VAL A 120 1.17 3.64 -4.85
CA VAL A 120 -0.20 4.03 -5.26
C VAL A 120 -0.75 3.04 -6.28
N GLU A 121 0.06 2.60 -7.25
CA GLU A 121 -0.34 1.57 -8.22
C GLU A 121 -0.65 0.24 -7.53
N GLY A 122 0.22 -0.21 -6.62
CA GLY A 122 0.02 -1.43 -5.84
C GLY A 122 -1.28 -1.40 -5.02
N ASN A 123 -1.58 -0.26 -4.40
CA ASN A 123 -2.81 -0.02 -3.66
C ASN A 123 -4.04 -0.03 -4.56
N MET A 124 -3.98 0.58 -5.75
CA MET A 124 -5.10 0.54 -6.71
C MET A 124 -5.43 -0.89 -7.13
N LYS A 125 -4.42 -1.74 -7.34
CA LYS A 125 -4.64 -3.17 -7.63
C LYS A 125 -5.24 -3.90 -6.43
N ALA A 126 -4.80 -3.61 -5.22
CA ALA A 126 -5.36 -4.20 -4.00
C ALA A 126 -6.83 -3.78 -3.76
N ILE A 127 -7.18 -2.52 -4.06
CA ILE A 127 -8.56 -2.03 -4.04
C ILE A 127 -9.42 -2.80 -5.06
N ALA A 128 -8.90 -3.00 -6.28
CA ALA A 128 -9.61 -3.78 -7.29
C ALA A 128 -9.83 -5.24 -6.85
N MET A 129 -8.80 -5.87 -6.25
CA MET A 129 -8.94 -7.20 -5.67
C MET A 129 -10.01 -7.25 -4.57
N ALA A 130 -10.01 -6.30 -3.64
CA ALA A 130 -10.98 -6.25 -2.55
C ALA A 130 -12.42 -6.11 -3.09
N LYS A 131 -12.63 -5.28 -4.13
CA LYS A 131 -13.91 -5.12 -4.81
C LYS A 131 -14.38 -6.40 -5.49
N ILE A 132 -13.50 -7.09 -6.22
CA ILE A 132 -13.84 -8.36 -6.87
C ILE A 132 -14.14 -9.43 -5.81
N ALA A 133 -13.28 -9.57 -4.80
CA ALA A 133 -13.44 -10.56 -3.74
C ALA A 133 -14.70 -10.35 -2.86
N SER A 134 -15.26 -9.14 -2.87
CA SER A 134 -16.50 -8.80 -2.17
C SER A 134 -17.77 -9.13 -2.96
N LYS A 135 -17.67 -9.63 -4.20
CA LYS A 135 -18.84 -10.08 -4.97
C LYS A 135 -19.45 -11.34 -4.35
N ASP A 136 -20.78 -11.44 -4.37
CA ASP A 136 -21.49 -12.61 -3.83
C ASP A 136 -21.11 -13.91 -4.54
N THR A 137 -20.96 -13.82 -5.87
CA THR A 137 -20.52 -14.92 -6.73
C THR A 137 -19.40 -14.42 -7.65
N LEU A 138 -18.32 -15.20 -7.74
CA LEU A 138 -17.20 -14.93 -8.64
C LEU A 138 -17.39 -15.72 -9.94
N SER A 139 -17.28 -15.04 -11.08
CA SER A 139 -17.12 -15.68 -12.39
C SER A 139 -15.71 -16.25 -12.57
N ASP A 140 -15.47 -16.99 -13.64
CA ASP A 140 -14.11 -17.45 -13.97
C ASP A 140 -13.20 -16.30 -14.42
N ALA A 141 -13.78 -15.27 -15.06
CA ALA A 141 -13.08 -14.04 -15.36
C ALA A 141 -12.64 -13.32 -14.08
N ASP A 142 -13.52 -13.21 -13.08
CA ASP A 142 -13.18 -12.63 -11.76
C ASP A 142 -12.05 -13.40 -11.07
N ARG A 143 -12.09 -14.73 -11.11
CA ARG A 143 -11.05 -15.58 -10.54
C ARG A 143 -9.70 -15.39 -11.24
N LYS A 144 -9.72 -15.26 -12.57
CA LYS A 144 -8.53 -14.98 -13.37
C LYS A 144 -7.95 -13.61 -13.02
N GLU A 145 -8.80 -12.57 -13.00
CA GLU A 145 -8.41 -11.20 -12.67
C GLU A 145 -7.84 -11.10 -11.25
N LEU A 146 -8.46 -11.74 -10.25
CA LEU A 146 -7.92 -11.83 -8.89
C LEU A 146 -6.52 -12.46 -8.87
N GLY A 147 -6.30 -13.52 -9.64
CA GLY A 147 -4.99 -14.17 -9.73
C GLY A 147 -3.92 -13.27 -10.35
N GLU A 148 -4.27 -12.50 -11.39
CA GLU A 148 -3.36 -11.56 -12.05
C GLU A 148 -3.05 -10.36 -11.18
N LEU A 149 -4.07 -9.71 -10.61
CA LEU A 149 -3.92 -8.59 -9.70
C LEU A 149 -3.14 -8.98 -8.45
N GLY A 150 -3.37 -10.19 -7.91
CA GLY A 150 -2.65 -10.70 -6.75
C GLY A 150 -1.15 -10.81 -7.02
N LYS A 151 -0.76 -11.37 -8.17
CA LYS A 151 0.66 -11.45 -8.58
C LYS A 151 1.28 -10.06 -8.74
N GLN A 152 0.60 -9.17 -9.46
CA GLN A 152 1.11 -7.81 -9.70
C GLN A 152 1.25 -7.01 -8.40
N SER A 153 0.27 -7.10 -7.50
CA SER A 153 0.28 -6.41 -6.22
C SER A 153 1.45 -6.87 -5.34
N VAL A 154 1.70 -8.19 -5.26
CA VAL A 154 2.84 -8.75 -4.51
C VAL A 154 4.17 -8.29 -5.10
N VAL A 155 4.33 -8.30 -6.44
CA VAL A 155 5.55 -7.81 -7.09
C VAL A 155 5.81 -6.34 -6.79
N LEU A 156 4.80 -5.48 -6.93
CA LEU A 156 4.93 -4.05 -6.66
C LEU A 156 5.27 -3.77 -5.20
N GLN A 157 4.66 -4.49 -4.25
CA GLN A 157 4.96 -4.33 -2.83
C GLN A 157 6.38 -4.77 -2.48
N MET A 158 6.87 -5.88 -3.04
CA MET A 158 8.25 -6.32 -2.82
C MET A 158 9.26 -5.31 -3.39
N GLN A 159 9.01 -4.82 -4.60
CA GLN A 159 9.85 -3.80 -5.23
C GLN A 159 9.86 -2.49 -4.43
N ALA A 160 8.67 -2.03 -4.00
CA ALA A 160 8.53 -0.85 -3.17
C ALA A 160 9.23 -1.02 -1.81
N GLY A 161 9.11 -2.19 -1.18
CA GLY A 161 9.75 -2.48 0.11
C GLY A 161 11.25 -2.50 0.01
N THR A 162 11.78 -3.16 -1.01
CA THR A 162 13.22 -3.20 -1.26
C THR A 162 13.76 -1.79 -1.52
N GLN A 163 13.09 -1.01 -2.37
CA GLN A 163 13.50 0.36 -2.68
C GLN A 163 13.40 1.28 -1.46
N LEU A 164 12.35 1.16 -0.65
CA LEU A 164 12.20 1.97 0.56
C LEU A 164 13.30 1.66 1.57
N ASN A 165 13.59 0.38 1.81
CA ASN A 165 14.65 -0.06 2.70
C ASN A 165 16.02 0.49 2.26
N GLU A 166 16.30 0.42 0.96
CA GLU A 166 17.54 0.92 0.37
C GLU A 166 17.69 2.43 0.60
N LEU A 167 16.64 3.20 0.25
CA LEU A 167 16.63 4.64 0.46
C LEU A 167 16.75 5.02 1.93
N ASN A 168 16.06 4.32 2.83
CA ASN A 168 16.15 4.57 4.27
C ASN A 168 17.56 4.26 4.82
N SER A 169 18.18 3.15 4.38
CA SER A 169 19.54 2.78 4.78
C SER A 169 20.56 3.86 4.40
N GLN A 170 20.38 4.48 3.22
CA GLN A 170 21.27 5.50 2.70
C GLN A 170 21.01 6.91 3.28
N TYR A 171 19.75 7.30 3.49
CA TYR A 171 19.36 8.69 3.72
C TYR A 171 18.64 8.98 5.04
N SER A 172 18.27 7.96 5.83
CA SER A 172 17.56 8.13 7.11
C SER A 172 18.46 8.12 8.35
N LYS A 173 19.79 8.17 8.19
CA LYS A 173 20.73 8.40 9.30
C LYS A 173 20.82 9.88 9.69
#